data_AF-A0A3L7NS19-F1
#
_entry.id   AF-A0A3L7NS19-F1
#
_cell.length_a   1.000
_cell.length_b   1.000
_cell.length_c   1.000
_cell.angle_alpha   90.00
_cell.angle_beta   90.00
_cell.angle_gamma   90.00
#
_symmetry.space_group_name_H-M   'P 1'
#
loop_
_entity.id
_entity.type
_entity.pdbx_description
1 polymer ?
#
loop_
_entity_poly.entity_id
_entity_poly.type
_entity_poly.pdbx_seq_one_letter_code
_entity_poly.pdbx_strand_id
1 'polypeptide(L)'
;MILEEEVLAFARTVGGLRRVEKFAQEVVWRTYWKGWLEARPSVWKAYLTQLRTLDETLPGSDQDRLVCAISGKTDLPYFNAWCDELTSTGYLHNHVRMWFASVWIFTLKLPWAMGARFFLDHLLDGDPASNTISWRWVAGLQTPGKHYLARADNIAKYTNGRWVPKPGELDESAHSLRDDGFARIAAVKPTLGPDAGQVQPRAVILHDEDCGPLPDAWSAIPTVRYVVNERPQHRPCNLVEEWIIGACADADTRVGNVTLARSAEQVTDWCRVNRVVEVWAFRPLTGFVAEAFAALAAELATTGIKLRYADRGHDITSFPMATKGFFPFWEAASVTLRRCWI
;
A
#
# COMPACT_ATOMS: atom_id res chain seq x y z
N MET A 1 -11.08 -0.21 -11.48
CA MET A 1 -9.90 0.55 -11.01
C MET A 1 -9.29 1.38 -12.15
N ILE A 2 -8.58 2.46 -11.81
CA ILE A 2 -7.95 3.41 -12.75
C ILE A 2 -6.42 3.37 -12.53
N LEU A 3 -5.63 3.40 -13.60
CA LEU A 3 -4.17 3.42 -13.57
C LEU A 3 -3.61 4.82 -13.31
N GLU A 4 -2.41 4.94 -12.73
CA GLU A 4 -1.71 6.23 -12.55
C GLU A 4 -1.56 6.98 -13.87
N GLU A 5 -1.24 6.27 -14.94
CA GLU A 5 -1.10 6.85 -16.28
C GLU A 5 -2.40 7.46 -16.79
N GLU A 6 -3.55 6.83 -16.50
CA GLU A 6 -4.88 7.34 -16.86
C GLU A 6 -5.23 8.60 -16.05
N VAL A 7 -4.93 8.60 -14.74
CA VAL A 7 -5.13 9.77 -13.87
C VAL A 7 -4.26 10.95 -14.32
N LEU A 8 -2.98 10.69 -14.63
CA LEU A 8 -2.05 11.71 -15.12
C LEU A 8 -2.45 12.19 -16.53
N ALA A 9 -2.90 11.29 -17.41
CA ALA A 9 -3.43 11.65 -18.73
C ALA A 9 -4.67 12.54 -18.61
N PHE A 10 -5.58 12.24 -17.68
CA PHE A 10 -6.72 13.11 -17.41
C PHE A 10 -6.27 14.48 -16.88
N ALA A 11 -5.33 14.54 -15.93
CA ALA A 11 -4.81 15.80 -15.40
C ALA A 11 -4.21 16.72 -16.50
N ARG A 12 -3.62 16.14 -17.55
CA ARG A 12 -3.14 16.89 -18.73
C ARG A 12 -4.24 17.68 -19.42
N THR A 13 -5.43 17.11 -19.50
CA THR A 13 -6.58 17.76 -20.15
C THR A 13 -7.06 18.98 -19.38
N VAL A 14 -6.80 19.04 -18.07
CA VAL A 14 -7.16 20.16 -17.18
C VAL A 14 -6.17 21.33 -17.29
N GLY A 15 -4.90 21.05 -17.57
CA GLY A 15 -3.91 22.10 -17.87
C GLY A 15 -2.46 21.63 -17.92
N GLY A 16 -1.58 22.57 -18.26
CA GLY A 16 -0.14 22.35 -18.29
C GLY A 16 0.42 21.97 -16.90
N LEU A 17 1.56 21.28 -16.88
CA LEU A 17 2.13 20.69 -15.66
C LEU A 17 2.21 21.68 -14.49
N ARG A 18 2.62 22.94 -14.71
CA ARG A 18 2.69 23.95 -13.64
C ARG A 18 1.36 24.14 -12.88
N ARG A 19 0.23 24.01 -13.57
CA ARG A 19 -1.11 24.15 -12.96
C ARG A 19 -1.49 22.93 -12.13
N VAL A 20 -1.13 21.73 -12.60
CA VAL A 20 -1.56 20.45 -12.03
C VAL A 20 -0.45 19.72 -11.27
N GLU A 21 0.72 20.35 -11.09
CA GLU A 21 1.92 19.74 -10.52
C GLU A 21 1.67 19.17 -9.12
N LYS A 22 0.92 19.90 -8.28
CA LYS A 22 0.57 19.40 -6.95
C LYS A 22 -0.27 18.13 -7.00
N PHE A 23 -1.30 18.11 -7.85
CA PHE A 23 -2.10 16.90 -8.05
C PHE A 23 -1.25 15.75 -8.60
N ALA A 24 -0.39 16.01 -9.59
CA ALA A 24 0.51 15.00 -10.14
C ALA A 24 1.50 14.46 -9.08
N GLN A 25 2.02 15.33 -8.20
CA GLN A 25 2.84 14.92 -7.05
C GLN A 25 2.08 13.98 -6.13
N GLU A 26 0.83 14.30 -5.76
CA GLU A 26 -0.01 13.43 -4.91
C GLU A 26 -0.24 12.05 -5.55
N VAL A 27 -0.44 11.97 -6.87
CA VAL A 27 -0.56 10.68 -7.57
C VAL A 27 0.73 9.88 -7.48
N VAL A 28 1.88 10.50 -7.77
CA VAL A 28 3.16 9.76 -7.84
C VAL A 28 3.80 9.50 -6.48
N TRP A 29 3.29 10.09 -5.39
CA TRP A 29 3.68 9.72 -4.02
C TRP A 29 3.45 8.23 -3.76
N ARG A 30 2.33 7.68 -4.25
CA ARG A 30 2.05 6.23 -4.20
C ARG A 30 3.14 5.43 -4.89
N THR A 31 3.50 5.82 -6.11
CA THR A 31 4.54 5.16 -6.92
C THR A 31 5.90 5.21 -6.24
N TYR A 32 6.25 6.35 -5.64
CA TYR A 32 7.48 6.49 -4.87
C TYR A 32 7.51 5.52 -3.69
N TRP A 33 6.43 5.44 -2.90
CA TRP A 33 6.38 4.51 -1.77
C TRP A 33 6.52 3.06 -2.19
N LYS A 34 5.79 2.65 -3.24
CA LYS A 34 5.90 1.30 -3.80
C LYS A 34 7.32 0.97 -4.25
N GLY A 35 7.91 1.81 -5.12
CA GLY A 35 9.28 1.60 -5.59
C GLY A 35 10.32 1.62 -4.46
N TRP A 36 10.11 2.44 -3.42
CA TRP A 36 11.00 2.48 -2.27
C TRP A 36 10.93 1.19 -1.44
N LEU A 37 9.72 0.65 -1.21
CA LEU A 37 9.51 -0.61 -0.49
C LEU A 37 10.07 -1.80 -1.27
N GLU A 38 9.89 -1.83 -2.59
CA GLU A 38 10.44 -2.88 -3.47
C GLU A 38 11.98 -2.95 -3.40
N ALA A 39 12.63 -1.82 -3.16
CA ALA A 39 14.07 -1.78 -2.95
C ALA A 39 14.50 -2.18 -1.52
N ARG A 40 13.55 -2.38 -0.60
CA ARG A 40 13.75 -2.64 0.85
C ARG A 40 12.67 -3.57 1.43
N PRO A 41 12.45 -4.78 0.87
CA PRO A 41 11.39 -5.68 1.31
C PRO A 41 11.57 -6.18 2.75
N SER A 42 12.77 -6.08 3.32
CA SER A 42 13.03 -6.38 4.74
C SER A 42 12.24 -5.48 5.69
N VAL A 43 11.89 -4.25 5.28
CA VAL A 43 11.08 -3.32 6.09
C VAL A 43 9.69 -3.92 6.37
N TRP A 44 9.06 -4.49 5.35
CA TRP A 44 7.75 -5.15 5.49
C TRP A 44 7.85 -6.41 6.38
N LYS A 45 8.85 -7.26 6.16
CA LYS A 45 9.08 -8.45 6.98
C LYS A 45 9.34 -8.12 8.45
N ALA A 46 10.12 -7.06 8.69
CA ALA A 46 10.40 -6.58 10.03
C ALA A 46 9.17 -5.99 10.71
N TYR A 47 8.32 -5.27 9.97
CA TYR A 47 7.03 -4.79 10.46
C TYR A 47 6.13 -5.96 10.91
N LEU A 48 5.95 -7.00 10.10
CA LEU A 48 5.16 -8.17 10.47
C LEU A 48 5.76 -8.92 11.67
N THR A 49 7.08 -9.05 11.71
CA THR A 49 7.79 -9.65 12.86
C THR A 49 7.57 -8.83 14.13
N GLN A 50 7.66 -7.50 14.04
CA GLN A 50 7.42 -6.60 15.15
C GLN A 50 5.98 -6.71 15.65
N LEU A 51 4.99 -6.78 14.76
CA LEU A 51 3.59 -7.01 15.15
C LEU A 51 3.41 -8.31 15.91
N ARG A 52 3.95 -9.42 15.40
CA ARG A 52 3.87 -10.73 16.08
C ARG A 52 4.49 -10.67 17.48
N THR A 53 5.68 -10.07 17.61
CA THR A 53 6.31 -9.91 18.93
C THR A 53 5.46 -9.03 19.85
N LEU A 54 4.91 -7.92 19.37
CA LEU A 54 4.06 -7.05 20.17
C LEU A 54 2.76 -7.75 20.60
N ASP A 55 2.14 -8.56 19.75
CA ASP A 55 0.96 -9.37 20.11
C ASP A 55 1.25 -10.31 21.29
N GLU A 56 2.50 -10.80 21.42
CA GLU A 56 2.92 -11.73 22.46
C GLU A 56 3.46 -11.03 23.73
N THR A 57 4.13 -9.87 23.58
CA THR A 57 4.97 -9.30 24.64
C THR A 57 4.58 -7.89 25.10
N LEU A 58 3.51 -7.30 24.57
CA LEU A 58 3.11 -5.94 24.96
C LEU A 58 2.74 -5.91 26.46
N PRO A 59 3.31 -5.00 27.28
CA PRO A 59 2.95 -4.90 28.70
C PRO A 59 1.45 -4.60 28.89
N GLY A 60 0.84 -5.13 29.95
CA GLY A 60 -0.61 -4.96 30.19
C GLY A 60 -1.08 -3.50 30.22
N SER A 61 -0.30 -2.60 30.85
CA SER A 61 -0.60 -1.15 30.84
C SER A 61 -0.61 -0.54 29.44
N ASP A 62 0.18 -1.09 28.53
CA ASP A 62 0.31 -0.61 27.16
C ASP A 62 -0.80 -1.22 26.29
N GLN A 63 -1.22 -2.44 26.60
CA GLN A 63 -2.38 -3.08 26.02
C GLN A 63 -3.67 -2.32 26.36
N ASP A 64 -3.85 -1.88 27.61
CA ASP A 64 -5.00 -1.06 28.02
C ASP A 64 -5.03 0.27 27.26
N ARG A 65 -3.88 0.97 27.16
CA ARG A 65 -3.75 2.20 26.36
C ARG A 65 -4.03 1.96 24.88
N LEU A 66 -3.55 0.84 24.33
CA LEU A 66 -3.82 0.45 22.96
C LEU A 66 -5.32 0.24 22.72
N VAL A 67 -6.01 -0.49 23.60
CA VAL A 67 -7.46 -0.72 23.53
C VAL A 67 -8.22 0.61 23.62
N CYS A 68 -7.84 1.52 24.52
CA CYS A 68 -8.43 2.85 24.59
C CYS A 68 -8.21 3.66 23.30
N ALA A 69 -7.01 3.59 22.71
CA ALA A 69 -6.71 4.30 21.47
C ALA A 69 -7.52 3.78 20.27
N ILE A 70 -7.51 2.46 20.01
CA ILE A 70 -8.22 1.87 18.86
C ILE A 70 -9.75 1.98 19.01
N SER A 71 -10.26 2.03 20.24
CA SER A 71 -11.71 2.20 20.49
C SER A 71 -12.15 3.67 20.50
N GLY A 72 -11.23 4.63 20.29
CA GLY A 72 -11.56 6.05 20.31
C GLY A 72 -12.04 6.53 21.69
N LYS A 73 -11.45 6.01 22.77
CA LYS A 73 -11.80 6.32 24.16
C LYS A 73 -10.61 6.90 24.94
N THR A 74 -9.83 7.75 24.29
CA THR A 74 -8.75 8.52 24.93
C THR A 74 -9.29 9.80 25.57
N ASP A 75 -8.45 10.50 26.32
CA ASP A 75 -8.78 11.85 26.83
C ASP A 75 -8.66 12.95 25.76
N LEU A 76 -8.43 12.59 24.49
CA LEU A 76 -8.25 13.52 23.37
C LEU A 76 -9.46 13.44 22.41
N PRO A 77 -10.46 14.32 22.53
CA PRO A 77 -11.69 14.26 21.73
C PRO A 77 -11.46 14.27 20.21
N TYR A 78 -10.46 15.02 19.73
CA TYR A 78 -10.11 15.07 18.31
C TYR A 78 -9.58 13.73 17.80
N PHE A 79 -8.74 13.05 18.59
CA PHE A 79 -8.21 11.74 18.24
C PHE A 79 -9.31 10.68 18.21
N ASN A 80 -10.20 10.71 19.20
CA ASN A 80 -11.37 9.83 19.26
C ASN A 80 -12.29 10.00 18.05
N ALA A 81 -12.54 11.25 17.64
CA ALA A 81 -13.34 11.54 16.44
C ALA A 81 -12.68 11.02 15.16
N TRP A 82 -11.35 11.03 15.06
CA TRP A 82 -10.63 10.46 13.92
C TRP A 82 -10.65 8.92 13.93
N CYS A 83 -10.64 8.26 15.10
CA CYS A 83 -10.88 6.82 15.19
C CYS A 83 -12.27 6.44 14.69
N ASP A 84 -13.29 7.23 15.07
CA ASP A 84 -14.67 7.04 14.65
C ASP A 84 -14.84 7.27 13.14
N GLU A 85 -14.29 8.36 12.60
CA GLU A 85 -14.31 8.63 11.16
C GLU A 85 -13.61 7.50 10.38
N LEU A 86 -12.43 7.08 10.80
CA LEU A 86 -11.71 5.97 10.16
C LEU A 86 -12.52 4.67 10.18
N THR A 87 -13.06 4.28 11.33
CA THR A 87 -13.74 2.97 11.47
C THR A 87 -15.12 2.95 10.82
N SER A 88 -15.80 4.10 10.75
CA SER A 88 -17.13 4.22 10.13
C SER A 88 -17.10 4.46 8.62
N THR A 89 -16.10 5.18 8.09
CA THR A 89 -16.04 5.54 6.67
C THR A 89 -14.90 4.86 5.91
N GLY A 90 -13.95 4.27 6.62
CA GLY A 90 -12.75 3.67 6.04
C GLY A 90 -11.80 4.66 5.37
N TYR A 91 -11.85 5.94 5.77
CA TYR A 91 -11.04 7.00 5.19
C TYR A 91 -10.68 8.06 6.24
N LEU A 92 -9.48 8.63 6.09
CA LEU A 92 -9.07 9.86 6.75
C LEU A 92 -8.33 10.75 5.76
N HIS A 93 -8.49 12.07 5.90
CA HIS A 93 -7.67 13.02 5.14
C HIS A 93 -6.17 12.89 5.50
N ASN A 94 -5.26 13.08 4.55
CA ASN A 94 -3.81 12.85 4.75
C ASN A 94 -3.21 13.66 5.93
N HIS A 95 -3.59 14.93 6.10
CA HIS A 95 -3.15 15.71 7.28
C HIS A 95 -3.59 15.06 8.60
N VAL A 96 -4.83 14.53 8.65
CA VAL A 96 -5.35 13.86 9.85
C VAL A 96 -4.59 12.57 10.10
N ARG A 97 -4.26 11.80 9.06
CA ARG A 97 -3.41 10.60 9.17
C ARG A 97 -2.05 10.92 9.80
N MET A 98 -1.42 12.02 9.39
CA MET A 98 -0.15 12.48 9.95
C MET A 98 -0.28 12.92 11.42
N TRP A 99 -1.31 13.69 11.76
CA TRP A 99 -1.57 14.07 13.16
C TRP A 99 -1.87 12.85 14.03
N PHE A 100 -2.72 11.95 13.55
CA PHE A 100 -3.09 10.71 14.21
C PHE A 100 -1.85 9.88 14.54
N ALA A 101 -0.99 9.63 13.54
CA ALA A 101 0.23 8.86 13.74
C ALA A 101 1.19 9.55 14.72
N SER A 102 1.32 10.87 14.66
CA SER A 102 2.16 11.61 15.62
C SER A 102 1.60 11.53 17.04
N VAL A 103 0.28 11.69 17.22
CA VAL A 103 -0.38 11.57 18.53
C VAL A 103 -0.20 10.15 19.06
N TRP A 104 -0.43 9.14 18.23
CA TRP A 104 -0.23 7.73 18.58
C TRP A 104 1.18 7.44 19.11
N ILE A 105 2.21 7.83 18.36
CA ILE A 105 3.60 7.50 18.69
C ILE A 105 4.11 8.36 19.85
N PHE A 106 3.89 9.67 19.78
CA PHE A 106 4.60 10.62 20.65
C PHE A 106 3.77 11.12 21.82
N THR A 107 2.45 11.16 21.71
CA THR A 107 1.58 11.61 22.81
C THR A 107 1.08 10.42 23.61
N LEU A 108 0.49 9.42 22.95
CA LEU A 108 0.00 8.20 23.58
C LEU A 108 1.13 7.20 23.89
N LYS A 109 2.35 7.42 23.37
CA LYS A 109 3.53 6.55 23.55
C LYS A 109 3.23 5.08 23.23
N LEU A 110 2.53 4.84 22.12
CA LEU A 110 2.18 3.50 21.63
C LEU A 110 3.14 3.08 20.49
N PRO A 111 3.38 1.76 20.31
CA PRO A 111 4.19 1.27 19.21
C PRO A 111 3.61 1.67 17.84
N TRP A 112 4.44 2.25 16.97
CA TRP A 112 4.00 2.70 15.64
C TRP A 112 3.39 1.57 14.79
N ALA A 113 3.93 0.35 14.91
CA ALA A 113 3.47 -0.80 14.13
C ALA A 113 2.01 -1.14 14.44
N MET A 114 1.57 -1.00 15.69
CA MET A 114 0.17 -1.24 16.07
C MET A 114 -0.78 -0.19 15.47
N GLY A 115 -0.33 1.07 15.35
CA GLY A 115 -1.09 2.12 14.67
C GLY A 115 -1.15 1.90 13.17
N ALA A 116 -0.04 1.48 12.56
CA ALA A 116 0.00 1.09 11.16
C ALA A 116 -0.92 -0.11 10.87
N ARG A 117 -1.00 -1.08 11.78
CA ARG A 117 -1.97 -2.18 11.71
C ARG A 117 -3.41 -1.68 11.75
N PHE A 118 -3.74 -0.85 12.74
CA PHE A 118 -5.07 -0.26 12.86
C PHE A 118 -5.49 0.48 11.58
N PHE A 119 -4.58 1.26 10.98
CA PHE A 119 -4.84 1.93 9.70
C PHE A 119 -5.06 0.95 8.55
N LEU A 120 -4.17 -0.03 8.38
CA LEU A 120 -4.28 -0.97 7.25
C LEU A 120 -5.53 -1.85 7.34
N ASP A 121 -6.00 -2.13 8.56
CA ASP A 121 -7.20 -2.92 8.79
C ASP A 121 -8.50 -2.11 8.57
N HIS A 122 -8.45 -0.77 8.55
CA HIS A 122 -9.65 0.07 8.41
C HIS A 122 -9.67 0.98 7.17
N LEU A 123 -8.54 1.23 6.51
CA LEU A 123 -8.48 2.08 5.33
C LEU A 123 -8.92 1.33 4.07
N LEU A 124 -9.90 1.88 3.35
CA LEU A 124 -10.29 1.39 2.01
C LEU A 124 -9.15 1.52 0.99
N ASP A 125 -8.30 2.54 1.18
CA ASP A 125 -7.09 2.78 0.39
C ASP A 125 -5.81 2.22 1.04
N GLY A 126 -5.97 1.30 1.99
CA GLY A 126 -4.88 0.65 2.70
C GLY A 126 -3.94 -0.11 1.76
N ASP A 127 -2.71 0.40 1.60
CA ASP A 127 -1.65 -0.17 0.77
C ASP A 127 -0.41 -0.46 1.64
N PRO A 128 0.20 -1.66 1.56
CA PRO A 128 1.35 -2.03 2.39
C PRO A 128 2.52 -1.03 2.34
N ALA A 129 2.84 -0.51 1.16
CA ALA A 129 3.94 0.44 0.99
C ALA A 129 3.58 1.83 1.54
N SER A 130 2.46 2.39 1.08
CA SER A 130 2.02 3.73 1.44
C SER A 130 1.76 3.84 2.94
N ASN A 131 1.12 2.84 3.55
CA ASN A 131 0.83 2.84 4.97
C ASN A 131 2.10 2.68 5.82
N THR A 132 2.85 1.59 5.61
CA THR A 132 4.02 1.26 6.44
C THR A 132 5.07 2.38 6.39
N ILE A 133 5.36 2.90 5.20
CA ILE A 133 6.40 3.92 5.07
C ILE A 133 5.93 5.28 5.58
N SER A 134 4.64 5.63 5.43
CA SER A 134 4.12 6.88 6.00
C SER A 134 4.21 6.90 7.53
N TRP A 135 3.87 5.79 8.19
CA TRP A 135 4.05 5.66 9.65
C TRP A 135 5.52 5.76 10.08
N ARG A 136 6.42 5.09 9.33
CA ARG A 136 7.86 5.21 9.55
C ARG A 136 8.38 6.64 9.34
N TRP A 137 7.85 7.36 8.36
CA TRP A 137 8.20 8.75 8.11
C TRP A 137 7.78 9.64 9.27
N VAL A 138 6.54 9.49 9.77
CA VAL A 138 6.09 10.22 10.97
C VAL A 138 6.96 9.90 12.18
N ALA A 139 7.33 8.63 12.38
CA ALA A 139 8.20 8.19 13.47
C ALA A 139 9.66 8.69 13.40
N GLY A 140 10.09 9.17 12.22
CA GLY A 140 11.49 9.52 11.93
C GLY A 140 12.41 8.34 11.61
N LEU A 141 11.83 7.17 11.32
CA LEU A 141 12.53 5.96 10.90
C LEU A 141 12.89 5.98 9.40
N GLN A 142 12.26 6.88 8.62
CA GLN A 142 12.52 6.98 7.19
C GLN A 142 13.74 7.87 6.87
N THR A 143 13.94 8.92 7.65
CA THR A 143 15.12 9.78 7.55
C THR A 143 15.59 10.05 8.97
N PRO A 144 16.75 9.51 9.39
CA PRO A 144 17.22 9.60 10.76
C PRO A 144 17.20 11.04 11.29
N GLY A 145 16.60 11.24 12.46
CA GLY A 145 16.46 12.54 13.10
C GLY A 145 15.34 13.43 12.56
N LYS A 146 14.57 13.01 11.56
CA LYS A 146 13.48 13.80 10.96
C LYS A 146 12.13 13.10 11.13
N HIS A 147 11.42 13.43 12.20
CA HIS A 147 10.07 12.94 12.49
C HIS A 147 9.05 14.06 12.29
N TYR A 148 7.78 13.70 12.21
CA TYR A 148 6.68 14.65 12.12
C TYR A 148 5.99 14.77 13.49
N LEU A 149 5.78 16.01 13.94
CA LEU A 149 5.03 16.31 15.17
C LEU A 149 3.73 17.03 14.82
N ALA A 150 2.62 16.49 15.30
CA ALA A 150 1.35 17.19 15.35
C ALA A 150 1.52 18.47 16.18
N ARG A 151 0.99 19.58 15.66
CA ARG A 151 1.05 20.89 16.32
C ARG A 151 -0.36 21.39 16.57
N ALA A 152 -0.61 21.95 17.76
CA ALA A 152 -1.92 22.44 18.13
C ALA A 152 -2.41 23.55 17.18
N ASP A 153 -1.50 24.45 16.76
CA ASP A 153 -1.79 25.53 15.81
C ASP A 153 -2.17 25.01 14.42
N ASN A 154 -1.52 23.95 13.97
CA ASN A 154 -1.75 23.31 12.68
C ASN A 154 -3.12 22.61 12.66
N ILE A 155 -3.44 21.85 13.72
CA ILE A 155 -4.75 21.21 13.90
C ILE A 155 -5.84 22.29 13.93
N ALA A 156 -5.68 23.33 14.74
CA ALA A 156 -6.66 24.42 14.83
C ALA A 156 -6.88 25.12 13.48
N LYS A 157 -5.80 25.46 12.77
CA LYS A 157 -5.87 26.13 11.47
C LYS A 157 -6.58 25.27 10.42
N TYR A 158 -6.17 24.02 10.24
CA TYR A 158 -6.67 23.17 9.15
C TYR A 158 -7.99 22.47 9.47
N THR A 159 -8.47 22.58 10.71
CA THR A 159 -9.83 22.17 11.09
C THR A 159 -10.77 23.38 11.24
N ASN A 160 -10.32 24.58 10.86
CA ASN A 160 -11.06 25.84 10.99
C ASN A 160 -11.60 26.06 12.42
N GLY A 161 -10.78 25.76 13.43
CA GLY A 161 -11.11 25.90 14.84
C GLY A 161 -12.02 24.81 15.41
N ARG A 162 -12.43 23.79 14.63
CA ARG A 162 -13.21 22.65 15.14
C ARG A 162 -12.46 21.92 16.26
N TRP A 163 -11.15 21.76 16.12
CA TRP A 163 -10.29 21.15 17.12
C TRP A 163 -9.20 22.12 17.55
N VAL A 164 -9.13 22.43 18.84
CA VAL A 164 -8.09 23.30 19.42
C VAL A 164 -7.45 22.55 20.60
N PRO A 165 -6.38 21.77 20.35
CA PRO A 165 -5.67 21.07 21.42
C PRO A 165 -5.17 22.04 22.48
N LYS A 166 -5.30 21.68 23.76
CA LYS A 166 -4.85 22.50 24.89
C LYS A 166 -3.34 22.36 25.08
N PRO A 167 -2.68 23.36 25.72
CA PRO A 167 -1.29 23.24 26.11
C PRO A 167 -1.03 21.97 26.93
N GLY A 168 -0.07 21.16 26.51
CA GLY A 168 0.30 19.90 27.16
C GLY A 168 -0.46 18.66 26.70
N GLU A 169 -1.50 18.78 25.86
CA GLU A 169 -2.19 17.61 25.29
C GLU A 169 -1.40 16.92 24.18
N LEU A 170 -0.41 17.60 23.58
CA LEU A 170 0.45 17.06 22.53
C LEU A 170 1.92 17.11 22.98
N ASP A 171 2.68 16.04 22.73
CA ASP A 171 4.14 16.07 22.87
C ASP A 171 4.78 16.71 21.63
N GLU A 172 4.80 18.03 21.63
CA GLU A 172 5.37 18.89 20.59
C GLU A 172 6.91 18.99 20.61
N SER A 173 7.55 18.25 21.53
CA SER A 173 8.99 18.24 21.77
C SER A 173 9.61 16.84 21.70
N ALA A 174 8.85 15.85 21.25
CA ALA A 174 9.31 14.47 21.20
C ALA A 174 10.54 14.32 20.30
N HIS A 175 11.30 13.26 20.54
CA HIS A 175 12.45 12.89 19.72
C HIS A 175 12.06 11.78 18.75
N SER A 176 12.68 11.75 17.57
CA SER A 176 12.48 10.66 16.62
C SER A 176 12.86 9.31 17.21
N LEU A 177 12.18 8.26 16.76
CA LEU A 177 12.64 6.90 17.06
C LEU A 177 14.02 6.65 16.44
N ARG A 178 14.75 5.68 17.01
CA ARG A 178 16.06 5.29 16.49
C ARG A 178 15.89 4.52 15.18
N ASP A 179 16.71 4.87 14.20
CA ASP A 179 16.80 4.17 12.92
C ASP A 179 17.08 2.67 13.14
N ASP A 180 16.39 1.84 12.39
CA ASP A 180 16.55 0.38 12.38
C ASP A 180 17.56 -0.10 11.33
N GLY A 181 18.10 0.81 10.51
CA GLY A 181 19.27 0.57 9.67
C GLY A 181 19.02 -0.36 8.49
N PHE A 182 17.77 -0.49 8.02
CA PHE A 182 17.46 -1.37 6.91
C PHE A 182 18.20 -0.96 5.62
N ALA A 183 19.08 -1.85 5.17
CA ALA A 183 19.87 -1.64 3.96
C ALA A 183 18.98 -1.73 2.71
N ARG A 184 19.27 -0.86 1.74
CA ARG A 184 18.72 -0.96 0.38
C ARG A 184 19.33 -2.18 -0.31
N ILE A 185 18.49 -3.04 -0.85
CA ILE A 185 18.92 -4.05 -1.81
C ILE A 185 18.76 -3.49 -3.23
N ALA A 186 19.46 -4.09 -4.21
CA ALA A 186 19.11 -3.84 -5.60
C ALA A 186 17.65 -4.27 -5.76
N ALA A 187 16.74 -3.31 -5.99
CA ALA A 187 15.37 -3.63 -6.36
C ALA A 187 15.43 -4.62 -7.52
N VAL A 188 14.55 -5.61 -7.52
CA VAL A 188 14.35 -6.44 -8.71
C VAL A 188 14.10 -5.45 -9.84
N LYS A 189 15.06 -5.31 -10.77
CA LYS A 189 14.86 -4.46 -11.93
C LYS A 189 13.63 -5.03 -12.61
N PRO A 190 12.53 -4.25 -12.73
CA PRO A 190 11.42 -4.67 -13.56
C PRO A 190 12.04 -5.03 -14.91
N THR A 191 12.01 -6.31 -15.23
CA THR A 191 12.54 -6.75 -16.51
C THR A 191 11.59 -6.16 -17.53
N LEU A 192 12.13 -5.58 -18.61
CA LEU A 192 11.41 -5.60 -19.87
C LEU A 192 11.15 -7.10 -20.11
N GLY A 193 9.99 -7.58 -19.67
CA GLY A 193 9.47 -8.82 -20.17
C GLY A 193 9.46 -8.71 -21.69
N PRO A 194 9.40 -9.83 -22.42
CA PRO A 194 8.97 -9.72 -23.81
C PRO A 194 7.71 -8.83 -23.79
N ASP A 195 7.70 -7.82 -24.65
CA ASP A 195 6.75 -6.71 -24.64
C ASP A 195 5.36 -7.26 -24.25
N ALA A 196 4.67 -6.70 -23.26
CA ALA A 196 3.44 -7.32 -22.76
C ALA A 196 2.37 -7.47 -23.88
N GLY A 197 2.51 -6.71 -24.97
CA GLY A 197 1.75 -6.87 -26.22
C GLY A 197 2.27 -7.90 -27.22
N GLN A 198 3.49 -8.45 -27.06
CA GLN A 198 4.10 -9.45 -27.94
C GLN A 198 3.99 -10.89 -27.42
N VAL A 199 3.67 -11.11 -26.15
CA VAL A 199 3.42 -12.46 -25.61
C VAL A 199 1.96 -12.64 -25.29
N GLN A 200 1.33 -13.60 -25.95
CA GLN A 200 0.01 -14.07 -25.55
C GLN A 200 0.14 -15.10 -24.43
N PRO A 201 -0.28 -14.77 -23.19
CA PRO A 201 -0.25 -15.72 -22.10
C PRO A 201 -1.20 -16.89 -22.38
N ARG A 202 -0.89 -18.09 -21.88
CA ARG A 202 -1.79 -19.24 -22.02
C ARG A 202 -2.91 -19.24 -20.98
N ALA A 203 -2.68 -18.55 -19.87
CA ALA A 203 -3.65 -18.24 -18.84
C ALA A 203 -3.20 -17.02 -18.04
N VAL A 204 -4.15 -16.31 -17.43
CA VAL A 204 -3.90 -15.14 -16.58
C VAL A 204 -4.38 -15.43 -15.16
N ILE A 205 -3.60 -14.99 -14.18
CA ILE A 205 -3.97 -14.97 -12.76
C ILE A 205 -4.21 -13.52 -12.36
N LEU A 206 -5.41 -13.24 -11.85
CA LEU A 206 -5.76 -11.96 -11.24
C LEU A 206 -5.64 -12.04 -9.72
N HIS A 207 -5.27 -10.93 -9.08
CA HIS A 207 -5.21 -10.81 -7.62
C HIS A 207 -5.77 -9.45 -7.17
N ASP A 208 -6.08 -9.31 -5.89
CA ASP A 208 -6.77 -8.14 -5.32
C ASP A 208 -5.94 -6.84 -5.38
N GLU A 209 -4.61 -6.93 -5.27
CA GLU A 209 -3.73 -5.74 -5.41
C GLU A 209 -3.55 -5.21 -6.86
N ASP A 210 -4.02 -5.93 -7.89
CA ASP A 210 -4.06 -5.43 -9.28
C ASP A 210 -5.37 -5.83 -9.98
N CYS A 211 -6.38 -4.96 -9.80
CA CYS A 211 -7.68 -5.01 -10.47
C CYS A 211 -7.78 -4.01 -11.65
N GLY A 212 -6.64 -3.56 -12.18
CA GLY A 212 -6.55 -2.68 -13.34
C GLY A 212 -6.94 -3.37 -14.65
N PRO A 213 -7.07 -2.61 -15.77
CA PRO A 213 -7.36 -3.20 -17.07
C PRO A 213 -6.24 -4.15 -17.51
N LEU A 214 -6.63 -5.24 -18.18
CA LEU A 214 -5.70 -6.13 -18.87
C LEU A 214 -5.34 -5.55 -20.24
N PRO A 215 -4.13 -5.82 -20.78
CA PRO A 215 -3.81 -5.53 -22.17
C PRO A 215 -4.80 -6.24 -23.12
N ASP A 216 -5.12 -5.63 -24.26
CA ASP A 216 -6.05 -6.21 -25.25
C ASP A 216 -5.64 -7.64 -25.67
N ALA A 217 -4.33 -7.88 -25.78
CA ALA A 217 -3.75 -9.19 -26.11
C ALA A 217 -4.05 -10.29 -25.09
N TRP A 218 -4.51 -9.94 -23.88
CA TRP A 218 -4.82 -10.85 -22.79
C TRP A 218 -6.33 -11.05 -22.57
N SER A 219 -7.17 -10.22 -23.20
CA SER A 219 -8.62 -10.17 -22.94
C SER A 219 -9.39 -11.47 -23.21
N ALA A 220 -8.90 -12.30 -24.14
CA ALA A 220 -9.53 -13.59 -24.50
C ALA A 220 -8.89 -14.81 -23.80
N ILE A 221 -7.94 -14.59 -22.90
CA ILE A 221 -7.14 -15.65 -22.29
C ILE A 221 -7.88 -16.25 -21.09
N PRO A 222 -7.87 -17.59 -20.91
CA PRO A 222 -8.45 -18.23 -19.73
C PRO A 222 -7.91 -17.61 -18.45
N THR A 223 -8.81 -17.22 -17.54
CA THR A 223 -8.44 -16.42 -16.38
C THR A 223 -8.94 -17.02 -15.08
N VAL A 224 -8.07 -17.01 -14.07
CA VAL A 224 -8.38 -17.41 -12.70
C VAL A 224 -8.10 -16.25 -11.73
N ARG A 225 -9.01 -16.00 -10.81
CA ARG A 225 -8.84 -15.05 -9.71
C ARG A 225 -8.28 -15.79 -8.51
N TYR A 226 -7.06 -15.47 -8.11
CA TYR A 226 -6.50 -15.94 -6.86
C TYR A 226 -6.91 -15.00 -5.72
N VAL A 227 -7.79 -15.47 -4.84
CA VAL A 227 -8.29 -14.72 -3.68
C VAL A 227 -7.33 -14.93 -2.50
N VAL A 228 -6.56 -13.90 -2.18
CA VAL A 228 -5.60 -13.92 -1.07
C VAL A 228 -6.32 -13.57 0.24
N ASN A 229 -6.75 -14.60 0.97
CA ASN A 229 -7.45 -14.44 2.25
C ASN A 229 -6.47 -14.29 3.44
N GLU A 230 -5.28 -14.87 3.33
CA GLU A 230 -4.32 -14.87 4.43
C GLU A 230 -3.55 -13.53 4.49
N ARG A 231 -3.78 -12.78 5.57
CA ARG A 231 -3.09 -11.54 5.88
C ARG A 231 -2.47 -11.67 7.28
N PRO A 232 -1.21 -12.11 7.40
CA PRO A 232 -0.55 -12.33 8.69
C PRO A 232 -0.62 -11.08 9.57
N GLN A 233 -0.93 -11.25 10.86
CA GLN A 233 -1.05 -10.17 11.86
C GLN A 233 -2.13 -9.10 11.55
N HIS A 234 -2.96 -9.32 10.52
CA HIS A 234 -3.95 -8.36 10.07
C HIS A 234 -5.34 -8.98 10.03
N ARG A 235 -6.35 -8.15 10.32
CA ARG A 235 -7.77 -8.52 10.31
C ARG A 235 -8.54 -7.32 9.75
N PRO A 236 -8.61 -7.19 8.41
CA PRO A 236 -9.36 -6.10 7.78
C PRO A 236 -10.79 -6.06 8.31
N CYS A 237 -11.32 -4.87 8.55
CA CYS A 237 -12.72 -4.71 8.93
C CYS A 237 -13.64 -5.02 7.75
N ASN A 238 -14.92 -5.28 8.04
CA ASN A 238 -15.91 -5.64 7.02
C ASN A 238 -15.96 -4.64 5.85
N LEU A 239 -15.80 -3.33 6.13
CA LEU A 239 -15.81 -2.30 5.10
C LEU A 239 -14.66 -2.48 4.10
N VAL A 240 -13.46 -2.82 4.59
CA VAL A 240 -12.29 -3.10 3.75
C VAL A 240 -12.46 -4.42 2.99
N GLU A 241 -12.98 -5.46 3.64
CA GLU A 241 -13.26 -6.75 2.98
C GLU A 241 -14.27 -6.60 1.84
N GLU A 242 -15.38 -5.91 2.07
CA GLU A 242 -16.42 -5.62 1.08
C GLU A 242 -15.87 -4.79 -0.08
N TRP A 243 -15.02 -3.79 0.22
CA TRP A 243 -14.35 -2.98 -0.81
C TRP A 243 -13.44 -3.80 -1.70
N ILE A 244 -12.62 -4.69 -1.13
CA ILE A 244 -11.74 -5.59 -1.89
C ILE A 244 -12.58 -6.53 -2.77
N ILE A 245 -13.63 -7.14 -2.21
CA ILE A 245 -14.54 -8.03 -2.94
C ILE A 245 -15.20 -7.27 -4.11
N GLY A 246 -15.71 -6.07 -3.87
CA GLY A 246 -16.34 -5.23 -4.89
C GLY A 246 -15.36 -4.84 -6.01
N ALA A 247 -14.14 -4.44 -5.66
CA ALA A 247 -13.09 -4.10 -6.63
C ALA A 247 -12.68 -5.31 -7.49
N CYS A 248 -12.60 -6.51 -6.89
CA CYS A 248 -12.32 -7.74 -7.62
C CYS A 248 -13.46 -8.12 -8.55
N ALA A 249 -14.71 -8.05 -8.09
CA ALA A 249 -15.90 -8.37 -8.89
C ALA A 249 -16.06 -7.40 -10.09
N ASP A 250 -15.79 -6.11 -9.88
CA ASP A 250 -15.73 -5.10 -10.93
C ASP A 250 -14.66 -5.44 -11.99
N ALA A 251 -13.47 -5.87 -11.57
CA ALA A 251 -12.43 -6.33 -12.49
C ALA A 251 -12.80 -7.63 -13.21
N ASP A 252 -13.37 -8.61 -12.51
CA ASP A 252 -13.80 -9.88 -13.10
C ASP A 252 -14.87 -9.63 -14.17
N THR A 253 -15.80 -8.70 -13.94
CA THR A 253 -16.83 -8.32 -14.93
C THR A 253 -16.24 -7.76 -16.23
N ARG A 254 -15.18 -6.94 -16.13
CA ARG A 254 -14.48 -6.43 -17.33
C ARG A 254 -13.75 -7.52 -18.11
N VAL A 255 -13.21 -8.52 -17.41
CA VAL A 255 -12.48 -9.63 -18.04
C VAL A 255 -13.43 -10.68 -18.62
N GLY A 256 -14.61 -10.86 -18.02
CA GLY A 256 -15.62 -11.81 -18.46
C GLY A 256 -15.54 -13.12 -17.69
N ASN A 257 -15.14 -14.22 -18.34
CA ASN A 257 -15.17 -15.54 -17.72
C ASN A 257 -13.95 -15.77 -16.80
N VAL A 258 -14.14 -15.54 -15.50
CA VAL A 258 -13.12 -15.70 -14.46
C VAL A 258 -13.51 -16.80 -13.49
N THR A 259 -12.62 -17.78 -13.28
CA THR A 259 -12.81 -18.80 -12.24
C THR A 259 -12.21 -18.34 -10.92
N LEU A 260 -12.93 -18.47 -9.81
CA LEU A 260 -12.41 -18.14 -8.48
C LEU A 260 -11.59 -19.30 -7.91
N ALA A 261 -10.42 -18.98 -7.34
CA ALA A 261 -9.59 -19.90 -6.57
C ALA A 261 -9.16 -19.24 -5.26
N ARG A 262 -9.36 -19.94 -4.14
CA ARG A 262 -9.11 -19.44 -2.77
C ARG A 262 -7.83 -20.01 -2.15
N SER A 263 -7.12 -20.87 -2.87
CA SER A 263 -5.85 -21.46 -2.45
C SER A 263 -4.93 -21.66 -3.66
N ALA A 264 -3.62 -21.78 -3.40
CA ALA A 264 -2.63 -22.12 -4.42
C ALA A 264 -2.94 -23.46 -5.11
N GLU A 265 -3.42 -24.45 -4.35
CA GLU A 265 -3.86 -25.76 -4.87
C GLU A 265 -5.00 -25.60 -5.88
N GLN A 266 -6.03 -24.80 -5.55
CA GLN A 266 -7.15 -24.56 -6.48
C GLN A 266 -6.72 -23.88 -7.77
N VAL A 267 -5.76 -22.95 -7.71
CA VAL A 267 -5.17 -22.33 -8.90
C VAL A 267 -4.45 -23.39 -9.74
N THR A 268 -3.64 -24.24 -9.11
CA THR A 268 -2.88 -25.30 -9.77
C THR A 268 -3.78 -26.36 -10.42
N ASP A 269 -4.83 -26.80 -9.72
CA ASP A 269 -5.82 -27.72 -10.24
C ASP A 269 -6.59 -27.13 -11.41
N TRP A 270 -7.00 -25.87 -11.31
CA TRP A 270 -7.62 -25.16 -12.42
C TRP A 270 -6.70 -25.12 -13.65
N CYS A 271 -5.40 -24.85 -13.45
CA CYS A 271 -4.43 -24.87 -14.54
C CYS A 271 -4.31 -26.25 -15.17
N ARG A 272 -4.28 -27.32 -14.38
CA ARG A 272 -4.22 -28.71 -14.87
C ARG A 272 -5.45 -29.08 -15.70
N VAL A 273 -6.65 -28.78 -15.20
CA VAL A 273 -7.92 -29.03 -15.91
C VAL A 273 -7.95 -28.30 -17.25
N ASN A 274 -7.45 -27.07 -17.28
CA ASN A 274 -7.36 -26.26 -18.50
C ASN A 274 -6.10 -26.54 -19.36
N ARG A 275 -5.29 -27.54 -19.01
CA ARG A 275 -4.05 -27.93 -19.71
C ARG A 275 -3.07 -26.77 -19.89
N VAL A 276 -3.05 -25.87 -18.92
CA VAL A 276 -2.16 -24.70 -18.88
C VAL A 276 -0.77 -25.17 -18.45
N VAL A 277 0.26 -24.74 -19.18
CA VAL A 277 1.68 -25.01 -18.87
C VAL A 277 2.46 -23.75 -18.49
N GLU A 278 1.87 -22.58 -18.72
CA GLU A 278 2.43 -21.28 -18.36
C GLU A 278 1.28 -20.33 -17.99
N VAL A 279 1.38 -19.70 -16.83
CA VAL A 279 0.44 -18.70 -16.32
C VAL A 279 1.15 -17.37 -16.15
N TRP A 280 0.44 -16.28 -16.41
CA TRP A 280 0.95 -14.92 -16.23
C TRP A 280 0.13 -14.17 -15.19
N ALA A 281 0.80 -13.34 -14.41
CA ALA A 281 0.15 -12.36 -13.54
C ALA A 281 0.86 -11.00 -13.69
N PHE A 282 0.17 -9.91 -13.38
CA PHE A 282 0.90 -8.72 -13.00
C PHE A 282 1.65 -9.00 -11.70
N ARG A 283 2.86 -8.45 -11.56
CA ARG A 283 3.72 -8.75 -10.42
C ARG A 283 3.08 -8.21 -9.14
N PRO A 284 2.82 -9.06 -8.13
CA PRO A 284 2.46 -8.55 -6.82
C PRO A 284 3.68 -7.90 -6.17
N LEU A 285 3.48 -6.72 -5.60
CA LEU A 285 4.52 -5.97 -4.92
C LEU A 285 4.64 -6.45 -3.46
N THR A 286 5.71 -6.03 -2.79
CA THR A 286 5.97 -6.32 -1.37
C THR A 286 4.74 -5.99 -0.54
N GLY A 287 4.17 -7.03 0.06
CA GLY A 287 2.87 -6.98 0.72
C GLY A 287 2.31 -8.39 0.91
N PHE A 288 1.02 -8.49 1.22
CA PHE A 288 0.35 -9.77 1.48
C PHE A 288 0.31 -10.67 0.24
N VAL A 289 0.04 -10.08 -0.93
CA VAL A 289 -0.12 -10.84 -2.18
C VAL A 289 1.21 -11.43 -2.63
N ALA A 290 2.33 -10.73 -2.47
CA ALA A 290 3.64 -11.26 -2.84
C ALA A 290 4.01 -12.53 -2.05
N GLU A 291 3.66 -12.59 -0.76
CA GLU A 291 3.87 -13.79 0.05
C GLU A 291 2.98 -14.95 -0.42
N ALA A 292 1.70 -14.69 -0.69
CA ALA A 292 0.78 -15.68 -1.23
C ALA A 292 1.22 -16.20 -2.62
N PHE A 293 1.80 -15.34 -3.45
CA PHE A 293 2.35 -15.71 -4.75
C PHE A 293 3.66 -16.49 -4.66
N ALA A 294 4.47 -16.28 -3.62
CA ALA A 294 5.63 -17.14 -3.35
C ALA A 294 5.20 -18.57 -3.03
N ALA A 295 4.13 -18.74 -2.25
CA ALA A 295 3.54 -20.06 -1.98
C ALA A 295 2.92 -20.68 -3.25
N LEU A 296 2.19 -19.89 -4.04
CA LEU A 296 1.64 -20.32 -5.32
C LEU A 296 2.73 -20.75 -6.32
N ALA A 297 3.84 -20.02 -6.38
CA ALA A 297 4.98 -20.38 -7.24
C ALA A 297 5.56 -21.75 -6.86
N ALA A 298 5.68 -22.05 -5.57
CA ALA A 298 6.13 -23.34 -5.08
C ALA A 298 5.15 -24.46 -5.44
N GLU A 299 3.84 -24.21 -5.29
CA GLU A 299 2.78 -25.17 -5.63
C GLU A 299 2.76 -25.50 -7.14
N LEU A 300 2.76 -24.47 -8.00
CA LEU A 300 2.79 -24.65 -9.46
C LEU A 300 4.03 -25.41 -9.92
N ALA A 301 5.18 -25.18 -9.28
CA ALA A 301 6.43 -25.86 -9.61
C ALA A 301 6.36 -27.38 -9.41
N THR A 302 5.54 -27.89 -8.48
CA THR A 302 5.32 -29.33 -8.27
C THR A 302 4.71 -30.04 -9.48
N THR A 303 4.07 -29.26 -10.37
CA THR A 303 3.34 -29.75 -11.55
C THR A 303 4.01 -29.38 -12.88
N GLY A 304 5.14 -28.66 -12.82
CA GLY A 304 5.86 -28.18 -14.01
C GLY A 304 5.22 -26.96 -14.69
N ILE A 305 4.20 -26.35 -14.10
CA ILE A 305 3.57 -25.12 -14.62
C ILE A 305 4.46 -23.92 -14.29
N LYS A 306 4.73 -23.09 -15.29
CA LYS A 306 5.59 -21.91 -15.13
C LYS A 306 4.75 -20.68 -14.77
N LEU A 307 5.05 -20.06 -13.63
CA LEU A 307 4.53 -18.74 -13.28
C LEU A 307 5.44 -17.64 -13.86
N ARG A 308 4.85 -16.75 -14.65
CA ARG A 308 5.49 -15.58 -15.23
C ARG A 308 4.85 -14.32 -14.70
N TYR A 309 5.62 -13.24 -14.73
CA TYR A 309 5.16 -11.93 -14.29
C TYR A 309 5.34 -10.92 -15.42
N ALA A 310 4.34 -10.04 -15.57
CA ALA A 310 4.50 -8.77 -16.24
C ALA A 310 4.52 -7.63 -15.21
N ASP A 311 5.23 -6.57 -15.52
CA ASP A 311 5.30 -5.36 -14.72
C ASP A 311 4.56 -4.23 -15.45
N ARG A 312 3.86 -3.34 -14.72
CA ARG A 312 3.18 -2.19 -15.32
C ARG A 312 4.22 -1.20 -15.86
N GLY A 313 3.96 -0.57 -17.01
CA GLY A 313 4.89 0.37 -17.66
C GLY A 313 5.33 1.51 -16.74
N HIS A 314 4.38 2.09 -16.01
CA HIS A 314 4.61 3.10 -14.98
C HIS A 314 5.62 2.67 -13.92
N ASP A 315 5.52 1.42 -13.44
CA ASP A 315 6.40 0.88 -12.40
C ASP A 315 7.81 0.62 -12.93
N ILE A 316 7.91 0.06 -14.15
CA ILE A 316 9.18 -0.18 -14.86
C ILE A 316 10.00 1.11 -14.97
N THR A 317 9.32 2.22 -15.31
CA THR A 317 9.97 3.51 -15.52
C THR A 317 10.28 4.23 -14.21
N SER A 318 9.37 4.17 -13.22
CA SER A 318 9.43 5.01 -12.02
C SER A 318 10.23 4.38 -10.87
N PHE A 319 10.09 3.08 -10.61
CA PHE A 319 10.69 2.46 -9.42
C PHE A 319 12.22 2.60 -9.34
N PRO A 320 12.99 2.54 -10.45
CA PRO A 320 14.43 2.79 -10.39
C PRO A 320 14.82 4.17 -9.82
N MET A 321 13.92 5.15 -9.88
CA MET A 321 14.12 6.51 -9.37
C MET A 321 13.89 6.63 -7.86
N ALA A 322 13.16 5.68 -7.24
CA ALA A 322 12.72 5.72 -5.84
C ALA A 322 13.85 5.36 -4.84
N THR A 323 14.95 6.10 -4.90
CA THR A 323 16.21 5.73 -4.24
C THR A 323 16.40 6.38 -2.86
N LYS A 324 16.10 7.68 -2.77
CA LYS A 324 16.29 8.55 -1.59
C LYS A 324 14.93 9.02 -1.07
N GLY A 325 14.71 10.33 -1.01
CA GLY A 325 13.43 10.98 -0.66
C GLY A 325 12.56 11.22 -1.90
N PHE A 326 11.33 11.67 -1.65
CA PHE A 326 10.35 11.96 -2.71
C PHE A 326 10.75 13.11 -3.63
N PHE A 327 11.29 14.22 -3.11
CA PHE A 327 11.60 15.36 -3.99
C PHE A 327 12.68 15.05 -5.04
N PRO A 328 13.79 14.35 -4.72
CA PRO A 328 14.70 13.82 -5.74
C PRO A 328 14.03 12.85 -6.71
N PHE A 329 13.09 12.02 -6.23
CA PHE A 329 12.29 11.14 -7.09
C PHE A 329 11.42 11.95 -8.05
N TRP A 330 10.70 12.96 -7.56
CA TRP A 330 9.86 13.86 -8.36
C TRP A 330 10.68 14.60 -9.41
N GLU A 331 11.86 15.11 -9.04
CA GLU A 331 12.75 15.78 -9.99
C GLU A 331 13.05 14.86 -11.18
N ALA A 332 13.45 13.61 -10.92
CA ALA A 332 13.71 12.62 -11.97
C ALA A 332 12.44 12.24 -12.76
N ALA A 333 11.35 11.90 -12.07
CA ALA A 333 10.09 11.47 -12.69
C ALA A 333 9.45 12.57 -13.53
N SER A 334 9.53 13.82 -13.06
CA SER A 334 8.97 14.98 -13.75
C SER A 334 9.66 15.27 -15.08
N VAL A 335 10.92 14.89 -15.27
CA VAL A 335 11.59 15.02 -16.59
C VAL A 335 10.91 14.13 -17.62
N THR A 336 10.59 12.89 -17.25
CA THR A 336 9.85 11.96 -18.11
C THR A 336 8.43 12.46 -18.35
N LEU A 337 7.72 12.87 -17.29
CA LEU A 337 6.35 13.38 -17.40
C LEU A 337 6.25 14.66 -18.24
N ARG A 338 7.24 15.58 -18.14
CA ARG A 338 7.30 16.81 -18.95
C ARG A 338 7.36 16.51 -20.43
N ARG A 339 8.06 15.45 -20.85
CA ARG A 339 8.10 15.04 -22.27
C ARG A 339 6.74 14.60 -22.79
N CYS A 340 5.87 14.11 -21.91
CA CYS A 340 4.50 13.75 -22.25
C CYS A 340 3.53 14.95 -22.19
N TRP A 341 3.91 16.08 -21.57
CA TRP A 341 3.07 17.27 -21.39
C TRP A 341 3.35 18.39 -22.43
N ILE A 342 4.41 18.24 -23.21
CA ILE A 342 4.73 19.03 -24.42
C ILE A 342 4.10 18.33 -25.60
#